data_AF-A0A353LV97-F1
#
_entry.id   AF-A0A353LV97-F1
#
_cell.length_a   1.000
_cell.length_b   1.000
_cell.length_c   1.000
_cell.angle_alpha   90.00
_cell.angle_beta   90.00
_cell.angle_gamma   90.00
#
_symmetry.space_group_name_H-M   'P 1'
#
loop_
_entity.id
_entity.type
_entity.pdbx_description
1 polymer ?
#
loop_
_entity_poly.entity_id
_entity_poly.type
_entity_poly.pdbx_seq_one_letter_code
_entity_poly.pdbx_strand_id
1 'polypeptide(L)'
;MMRAIGKLLGGVVACGLMLHGYAQAATAEQIGKAAAIDGARIIAAETEPGNWLAHGRTYSEQRFSPLDSINADNVKQLGLAWHLDLGTDRGIEATPIVVDGIMFFSG
;
A
#
# COMPACT_ATOMS: atom_id res chain seq x y z
N MET A 1 34.36 17.56 20.47
CA MET A 1 34.70 16.48 21.43
C MET A 1 33.44 15.62 21.59
N MET A 2 33.22 14.63 20.69
CA MET A 2 33.40 13.18 20.91
C MET A 2 32.31 12.63 21.86
N ARG A 3 31.43 11.65 21.56
CA ARG A 3 31.50 10.46 20.68
C ARG A 3 30.08 9.96 20.30
N ALA A 4 30.03 9.24 19.19
CA ALA A 4 28.94 8.38 18.76
C ALA A 4 28.72 7.15 19.69
N ILE A 5 27.45 6.75 19.83
CA ILE A 5 26.96 5.45 20.32
C ILE A 5 25.62 5.27 19.57
N GLY A 6 25.26 4.21 18.86
CA GLY A 6 25.85 2.92 18.54
C GLY A 6 24.72 2.19 17.79
N LYS A 7 24.97 1.70 16.56
CA LYS A 7 24.00 0.88 15.82
C LYS A 7 23.82 -0.44 16.56
N LEU A 8 22.59 -0.80 16.92
CA LEU A 8 22.21 -2.16 17.32
C LEU A 8 21.24 -2.72 16.28
N LEU A 9 21.84 -3.41 15.30
CA LEU A 9 21.20 -4.43 14.49
C LEU A 9 21.02 -5.68 15.37
N GLY A 10 19.88 -6.35 15.24
CA GLY A 10 19.74 -7.78 15.53
C GLY A 10 19.14 -8.12 16.90
N GLY A 11 17.84 -8.36 16.92
CA GLY A 11 17.14 -8.96 18.05
C GLY A 11 15.84 -9.62 17.59
N VAL A 12 15.93 -10.73 16.86
CA VAL A 12 14.80 -11.66 16.74
C VAL A 12 14.77 -12.47 18.04
N VAL A 13 13.89 -12.09 18.96
CA VAL A 13 13.44 -12.97 20.04
C VAL A 13 12.03 -13.42 19.68
N ALA A 14 11.93 -14.62 19.14
CA ALA A 14 10.66 -15.33 19.00
C ALA A 14 10.47 -16.20 20.26
N CYS A 15 9.61 -15.75 21.18
CA CYS A 15 8.91 -16.63 22.12
C CYS A 15 7.72 -15.86 22.72
N GLY A 16 6.50 -16.28 22.39
CA GLY A 16 5.28 -15.79 23.02
C GLY A 16 4.13 -15.63 22.03
N LEU A 17 3.17 -16.55 22.07
CA LEU A 17 1.84 -16.36 21.47
C LEU A 17 1.23 -15.06 22.02
N MET A 18 1.19 -14.02 21.18
CA MET A 18 0.33 -12.85 21.34
C MET A 18 -0.21 -12.54 19.94
N LEU A 19 -1.44 -12.97 19.68
CA LEU A 19 -2.26 -12.54 18.55
C LEU A 19 -2.62 -11.06 18.75
N HIS A 20 -1.69 -10.16 18.44
CA HIS A 20 -1.97 -8.74 18.27
C HIS A 20 -1.33 -8.32 16.95
N GLY A 21 -2.19 -7.90 16.01
CA GLY A 21 -1.78 -7.45 14.67
C GLY A 21 -0.96 -6.18 14.76
N TYR A 22 0.35 -6.34 14.86
CA TYR A 22 1.29 -5.25 14.58
C TYR A 22 1.28 -5.03 13.06
N ALA A 23 0.90 -3.83 12.63
CA ALA A 23 1.14 -3.41 11.25
C ALA A 23 2.65 -3.36 11.03
N GLN A 24 3.20 -4.40 10.40
CA GLN A 24 4.62 -4.48 10.09
C GLN A 24 4.91 -3.57 8.90
N ALA A 25 5.85 -2.63 9.06
CA ALA A 25 6.31 -1.84 7.94
C ALA A 25 6.95 -2.73 6.86
N ALA A 26 6.65 -2.46 5.58
CA ALA A 26 7.26 -3.16 4.46
C ALA A 26 8.78 -2.95 4.47
N THR A 27 9.53 -4.02 4.19
CA THR A 27 10.99 -3.96 4.03
C THR A 27 11.38 -3.30 2.70
N ALA A 28 12.61 -2.79 2.61
CA ALA A 28 13.13 -2.22 1.37
C ALA A 28 13.10 -3.21 0.19
N GLU A 29 13.30 -4.51 0.46
CA GLU A 29 13.18 -5.55 -0.56
C GLU A 29 11.73 -5.69 -1.05
N GLN A 30 10.75 -5.67 -0.15
CA GLN A 30 9.32 -5.71 -0.50
C GLN A 30 8.92 -4.48 -1.31
N ILE A 31 9.36 -3.29 -0.90
CA ILE A 31 9.14 -2.05 -1.65
C ILE A 31 9.77 -2.14 -3.05
N GLY A 32 10.99 -2.66 -3.16
CA GLY A 32 11.67 -2.84 -4.45
C GLY A 32 10.93 -3.79 -5.39
N LYS A 33 10.37 -4.88 -4.86
CA LYS A 33 9.54 -5.81 -5.64
C LYS A 33 8.21 -5.17 -6.06
N ALA A 34 7.52 -4.50 -5.13
CA ALA A 34 6.26 -3.80 -5.42
C ALA A 34 6.43 -2.69 -6.47
N ALA A 35 7.57 -2.00 -6.46
CA ALA A 35 7.90 -0.96 -7.44
C ALA A 35 8.29 -1.52 -8.83
N ALA A 36 8.52 -2.83 -8.97
CA ALA A 36 8.88 -3.47 -10.23
C ALA A 36 7.63 -3.77 -11.08
N ILE A 37 6.92 -2.73 -11.47
CA ILE A 37 5.77 -2.81 -12.39
C ILE A 37 6.31 -2.72 -13.82
N ASP A 38 5.96 -3.69 -14.67
CA ASP A 38 6.22 -3.63 -16.11
C ASP A 38 4.93 -3.61 -16.94
N GLY A 39 5.07 -3.41 -18.25
CA GLY A 39 3.92 -3.34 -19.15
C GLY A 39 3.13 -4.66 -19.24
N ALA A 40 3.80 -5.81 -19.10
CA ALA A 40 3.14 -7.11 -19.14
C ALA A 40 2.23 -7.31 -17.92
N ARG A 41 2.69 -6.91 -16.72
CA ARG A 41 1.89 -6.96 -15.50
C ARG A 41 0.67 -6.04 -15.58
N ILE A 42 0.80 -4.84 -16.16
CA ILE A 42 -0.35 -3.92 -16.35
C ILE A 42 -1.36 -4.50 -17.36
N ILE A 43 -0.90 -5.13 -18.45
CA ILE A 43 -1.77 -5.84 -19.40
C ILE A 43 -2.53 -6.98 -18.69
N ALA A 44 -1.87 -7.66 -17.77
CA ALA A 44 -2.44 -8.73 -16.96
C ALA A 44 -3.15 -8.25 -15.67
N ALA A 45 -3.39 -6.95 -15.49
CA ALA A 45 -3.92 -6.40 -14.23
C ALA A 45 -5.25 -7.03 -13.77
N GLU A 46 -6.03 -7.61 -14.69
CA GLU A 46 -7.25 -8.35 -14.34
C GLU A 46 -7.01 -9.61 -13.49
N THR A 47 -5.81 -10.18 -13.52
CA THR A 47 -5.45 -11.33 -12.66
C THR A 47 -5.03 -10.90 -11.25
N GLU A 48 -4.85 -9.60 -11.00
CA GLU A 48 -4.43 -9.02 -9.73
C GLU A 48 -5.43 -7.93 -9.26
N PRO A 49 -6.72 -8.27 -9.04
CA PRO A 49 -7.76 -7.28 -8.79
C PRO A 49 -7.57 -6.45 -7.52
N GLY A 50 -6.72 -6.91 -6.59
CA GLY A 50 -6.33 -6.17 -5.39
C GLY A 50 -5.28 -5.09 -5.61
N ASN A 51 -4.61 -5.07 -6.78
CA ASN A 51 -3.60 -4.09 -7.13
C ASN A 51 -4.16 -3.01 -8.07
N TRP A 52 -3.63 -1.80 -7.95
CA TRP A 52 -3.89 -0.66 -8.81
C TRP A 52 -2.57 -0.21 -9.45
N LEU A 53 -2.23 -0.80 -10.60
CA LEU A 53 -0.87 -0.78 -11.16
C LEU A 53 -0.56 0.43 -12.07
N ALA A 54 -1.59 1.14 -12.53
CA ALA A 54 -1.48 2.29 -13.42
C ALA A 54 -2.51 3.36 -13.04
N HIS A 55 -2.39 4.58 -13.59
CA HIS A 55 -3.26 5.70 -13.23
C HIS A 55 -4.75 5.35 -13.32
N GLY A 56 -5.21 4.77 -14.43
CA GLY A 56 -6.59 4.26 -14.59
C GLY A 56 -6.80 2.79 -14.26
N ARG A 57 -5.99 2.19 -13.37
CA ARG A 57 -5.85 0.75 -13.07
C ARG A 57 -5.25 -0.07 -14.20
N THR A 58 -5.88 -0.02 -15.38
CA THR A 58 -5.45 -0.73 -16.60
C THR A 58 -5.18 0.27 -17.73
N TYR A 59 -4.51 -0.15 -18.80
CA TYR A 59 -4.25 0.72 -19.95
C TYR A 59 -5.51 1.23 -20.67
N SER A 60 -6.67 0.61 -20.44
CA SER A 60 -7.95 1.09 -20.97
C SER A 60 -8.51 2.31 -20.22
N GLU A 61 -7.89 2.68 -19.08
CA GLU A 61 -8.25 3.84 -18.25
C GLU A 61 -9.72 3.87 -17.80
N GLN A 62 -10.40 2.71 -17.76
CA GLN A 62 -11.81 2.62 -17.37
C GLN A 62 -12.04 2.88 -15.88
N ARG A 63 -10.99 2.79 -15.04
CA ARG A 63 -11.06 2.94 -13.58
C ARG A 63 -12.07 2.01 -12.91
N PHE A 64 -12.41 0.91 -13.58
CA PHE A 64 -13.30 -0.12 -13.06
C PHE A 64 -12.50 -1.11 -12.20
N SER A 65 -12.94 -1.36 -10.96
CA SER A 65 -12.42 -2.42 -10.11
C SER A 65 -13.39 -3.62 -10.12
N PRO A 66 -12.91 -4.86 -10.31
CA PRO A 66 -13.76 -6.05 -10.23
C PRO A 66 -14.01 -6.52 -8.78
N LEU A 67 -13.45 -5.85 -7.77
CA LEU A 67 -13.69 -6.18 -6.35
C LEU A 67 -15.13 -5.84 -5.95
N ASP A 68 -15.79 -6.75 -5.24
CA ASP A 68 -17.22 -6.64 -4.86
C ASP A 68 -17.49 -6.83 -3.35
N SER A 69 -16.43 -6.98 -2.55
CA SER A 69 -16.53 -7.11 -1.08
C SER A 69 -17.28 -5.93 -0.44
N ILE A 70 -17.16 -4.74 -1.04
CA ILE A 70 -18.03 -3.59 -0.76
C ILE A 70 -19.01 -3.44 -1.92
N ASN A 71 -20.30 -3.41 -1.62
CA ASN A 71 -21.38 -3.35 -2.60
C ASN A 71 -22.61 -2.60 -2.04
N ALA A 72 -23.67 -2.48 -2.85
CA ALA A 72 -24.86 -1.68 -2.53
C ALA A 72 -25.56 -2.10 -1.23
N ASP A 73 -25.45 -3.38 -0.85
CA ASP A 73 -26.14 -3.92 0.32
C ASP A 73 -25.39 -3.63 1.62
N ASN A 74 -24.06 -3.51 1.56
CA ASN A 74 -23.19 -3.38 2.73
C ASN A 74 -22.44 -2.05 2.83
N VAL A 75 -22.46 -1.18 1.80
CA VAL A 75 -21.75 0.12 1.81
C VAL A 75 -22.11 1.00 3.01
N LYS A 76 -23.33 0.87 3.54
CA LYS A 76 -23.79 1.55 4.77
C LYS A 76 -23.00 1.20 6.03
N GLN A 77 -22.19 0.14 6.00
CA GLN A 77 -21.37 -0.31 7.13
C GLN A 77 -19.93 0.25 7.04
N LEU A 78 -19.58 0.95 5.97
CA LEU A 78 -18.24 1.46 5.74
C LEU A 78 -17.88 2.54 6.77
N GLY A 79 -16.66 2.49 7.28
CA GLY A 79 -16.11 3.46 8.22
C GLY A 79 -14.64 3.76 7.91
N LEU A 80 -14.12 4.85 8.50
CA LEU A 80 -12.72 5.23 8.37
C LEU A 80 -11.82 4.17 9.01
N ALA A 81 -10.95 3.55 8.21
CA ALA A 81 -9.98 2.56 8.71
C ALA A 81 -8.72 3.22 9.29
N TRP A 82 -8.19 4.25 8.61
CA TRP A 82 -7.01 5.00 9.01
C TRP A 82 -6.94 6.33 8.22
N HIS A 83 -6.12 7.28 8.67
CA HIS A 83 -5.79 8.52 7.96
C HIS A 83 -4.31 8.86 8.12
N LEU A 84 -3.81 9.73 7.25
CA LEU A 84 -2.46 10.28 7.29
C LEU A 84 -2.52 11.78 6.98
N ASP A 85 -1.91 12.60 7.85
CA ASP A 85 -1.85 14.04 7.66
C ASP A 85 -0.66 14.40 6.75
N LEU A 86 -0.92 15.08 5.64
CA LEU A 86 0.10 15.42 4.64
C LEU A 86 0.83 16.75 4.90
N GLY A 87 0.38 17.53 5.89
CA GLY A 87 1.02 18.78 6.29
C GLY A 87 0.91 19.91 5.25
N THR A 88 -0.09 19.87 4.38
CA THR A 88 -0.35 20.90 3.37
C THR A 88 -1.85 21.17 3.25
N ASP A 89 -2.20 22.43 3.01
CA ASP A 89 -3.57 22.88 2.73
C ASP A 89 -3.78 23.14 1.22
N ARG A 90 -2.83 22.73 0.37
CA ARG A 90 -2.91 22.83 -1.09
C ARG A 90 -3.70 21.65 -1.67
N GLY A 91 -4.12 21.78 -2.93
CA GLY A 91 -4.87 20.74 -3.63
C GLY A 91 -4.06 19.44 -3.77
N ILE A 92 -4.71 18.32 -3.45
CA ILE A 92 -4.19 16.97 -3.62
C ILE A 92 -4.98 16.29 -4.74
N GLU A 93 -4.31 15.97 -5.85
CA GLU A 93 -4.95 15.46 -7.07
C GLU A 93 -4.45 14.05 -7.46
N ALA A 94 -3.66 13.42 -6.59
CA ALA A 94 -3.08 12.12 -6.88
C ALA A 94 -4.15 11.02 -6.98
N THR A 95 -3.99 10.13 -7.96
CA THR A 95 -4.58 8.78 -7.91
C THR A 95 -3.53 7.85 -7.34
N PRO A 96 -3.71 7.27 -6.13
CA PRO A 96 -2.73 6.37 -5.55
C PRO A 96 -2.48 5.12 -6.41
N ILE A 97 -1.24 4.66 -6.43
CA ILE A 97 -0.83 3.38 -6.99
C ILE A 97 -0.67 2.40 -5.83
N VAL A 98 -1.33 1.24 -5.90
CA VAL A 98 -1.29 0.24 -4.83
C VAL A 98 -0.74 -1.06 -5.40
N VAL A 99 0.38 -1.52 -4.87
CA VAL A 99 1.05 -2.75 -5.33
C VAL A 99 1.49 -3.57 -4.14
N ASP A 100 1.01 -4.80 -4.07
CA ASP A 100 1.44 -5.82 -3.09
C ASP A 100 1.36 -5.31 -1.64
N GLY A 101 0.29 -4.56 -1.34
CA GLY A 101 0.02 -3.99 -0.01
C GLY A 101 0.71 -2.65 0.28
N ILE A 102 1.43 -2.07 -0.69
CA ILE A 102 2.13 -0.79 -0.55
C ILE A 102 1.43 0.26 -1.40
N MET A 103 1.11 1.41 -0.79
CA MET A 103 0.49 2.55 -1.45
C MET A 103 1.53 3.64 -1.74
N PHE A 104 1.57 4.08 -3.00
CA PHE A 104 2.39 5.18 -3.49
C PHE A 104 1.47 6.31 -3.96
N PHE A 105 1.71 7.54 -3.51
CA PHE A 105 0.94 8.72 -3.91
C PHE A 105 1.81 9.98 -3.77
N SER A 106 1.36 11.08 -4.34
CA SER A 106 1.98 12.41 -4.21
C SER A 106 1.04 13.37 -3.47
N GLY A 107 1.62 14.40 -2.84
CA GLY A 107 0.89 15.49 -2.18
C GLY A 107 1.66 16.80 -2.22
#